data_AF-A0A9N7TJP6-F1
#
_entry.id   AF-A0A9N7TJP6-F1
#
_cell.length_a   1.000
_cell.length_b   1.000
_cell.length_c   1.000
_cell.angle_alpha   90.00
_cell.angle_beta   90.00
_cell.angle_gamma   90.00
#
_symmetry.space_group_name_H-M   'P 1'
#
loop_
_entity.id
_entity.type
_entity.pdbx_description
1 polymer ?
#
loop_
_entity_poly.entity_id
_entity_poly.type
_entity_poly.pdbx_seq_one_letter_code
_entity_poly.pdbx_strand_id
1 'polypeptide(L)'
;EAEKRKQDMLLLKAEENRKKAEEKERVKQEKTEENRLNNERKLQLRRLALAKAKALKKPNEDMCLADLKHCHRCQEGDNEELLLLCHGCDKGCHTYCHRPKITTVPDGKWFCHICVAEENAEFLRSRKQSNRALGGGKRDRDQLDSRGSCAKKAKLAKDHRY
;
A
#
# COMPACT_ATOMS: atom_id res chain seq x y z
N GLU A 1 78.39 -14.49 -34.02
CA GLU A 1 77.60 -15.02 -32.89
C GLU A 1 77.17 -13.93 -31.91
N ALA A 2 78.07 -13.13 -31.35
CA ALA A 2 77.75 -12.05 -30.42
C ALA A 2 76.73 -11.03 -30.98
N GLU A 3 76.85 -10.67 -32.25
CA GLU A 3 75.96 -9.69 -32.89
C GLU A 3 74.52 -10.18 -33.03
N LYS A 4 74.34 -11.48 -33.34
CA LYS A 4 73.02 -12.12 -33.38
C LYS A 4 72.35 -12.08 -32.00
N ARG A 5 73.09 -12.41 -30.94
CA ARG A 5 72.59 -12.36 -29.56
C ARG A 5 72.16 -10.94 -29.14
N LYS A 6 72.86 -9.90 -29.61
CA LYS A 6 72.43 -8.51 -29.38
C LYS A 6 71.11 -8.18 -30.09
N GLN A 7 70.98 -8.58 -31.34
CA GLN A 7 69.73 -8.39 -32.10
C GLN A 7 68.56 -9.12 -31.41
N ASP A 8 68.76 -10.38 -31.01
CA ASP A 8 67.75 -11.16 -30.28
C ASP A 8 67.33 -10.47 -28.97
N MET A 9 68.29 -9.94 -28.20
CA MET A 9 68.01 -9.19 -26.97
C MET A 9 67.24 -7.88 -27.22
N LEU A 10 67.56 -7.15 -28.29
CA LEU A 10 66.85 -5.93 -28.66
C LEU A 10 65.40 -6.20 -29.06
N LEU A 11 65.14 -7.29 -29.80
CA LEU A 11 63.80 -7.70 -30.20
C LEU A 11 62.96 -8.07 -28.97
N LEU A 12 63.50 -8.89 -28.06
CA LEU A 12 62.82 -9.25 -26.81
C LEU A 12 62.47 -8.00 -25.98
N LYS A 13 63.39 -7.05 -25.85
CA LYS A 13 63.16 -5.80 -25.12
C LYS A 13 62.10 -4.91 -25.79
N ALA A 14 62.07 -4.88 -27.12
CA ALA A 14 61.03 -4.18 -27.87
C ALA A 14 59.64 -4.81 -27.66
N GLU A 15 59.55 -6.14 -27.65
CA GLU A 15 58.31 -6.86 -27.34
C GLU A 15 57.84 -6.63 -25.91
N GLU A 16 58.75 -6.65 -24.94
CA GLU A 16 58.43 -6.40 -23.54
C GLU A 16 57.95 -4.96 -23.32
N ASN A 17 58.58 -3.98 -23.98
CA ASN A 17 58.13 -2.60 -23.97
C ASN A 17 56.74 -2.43 -24.62
N ARG A 18 56.46 -3.14 -25.72
CA ARG A 18 55.13 -3.14 -26.36
C ARG A 18 54.07 -3.71 -25.42
N LYS A 19 54.32 -4.88 -24.82
CA LYS A 19 53.42 -5.48 -23.81
C LYS A 19 53.18 -4.54 -22.64
N LYS A 20 54.22 -3.85 -22.15
CA LYS A 20 54.11 -2.87 -21.07
C LYS A 20 53.30 -1.62 -21.48
N ALA A 21 53.34 -1.21 -22.74
CA ALA A 21 52.53 -0.11 -23.25
C ALA A 21 51.06 -0.51 -23.40
N GLU A 22 50.79 -1.69 -23.96
CA GLU A 22 49.44 -2.28 -24.07
C GLU A 22 48.79 -2.44 -22.69
N GLU A 23 49.55 -2.94 -21.71
CA GLU A 23 49.11 -3.06 -20.31
C GLU A 23 48.70 -1.70 -19.72
N LYS A 24 49.52 -0.67 -19.91
CA LYS A 24 49.23 0.69 -19.42
C LYS A 24 47.96 1.27 -20.03
N GLU A 25 47.76 1.08 -21.34
CA GLU A 25 46.55 1.53 -22.01
C GLU A 25 45.32 0.77 -21.52
N ARG A 26 45.44 -0.55 -21.28
CA ARG A 26 44.34 -1.33 -20.69
C ARG A 26 43.95 -0.82 -19.31
N VAL A 27 44.92 -0.62 -18.41
CA VAL A 27 44.68 -0.08 -17.07
C VAL A 27 44.06 1.31 -17.12
N LYS A 28 44.47 2.16 -18.06
CA LYS A 28 43.89 3.50 -18.27
C LYS A 28 42.44 3.44 -18.75
N GLN A 29 42.13 2.52 -19.67
CA GLN A 29 40.76 2.28 -20.12
C GLN A 29 39.87 1.77 -18.99
N GLU A 30 40.35 0.79 -18.22
CA GLU A 30 39.65 0.25 -17.04
C GLU A 30 39.36 1.35 -16.01
N LYS A 31 40.33 2.21 -15.69
CA LYS A 31 40.12 3.31 -14.75
C LYS A 31 39.12 4.35 -15.25
N THR A 32 39.12 4.62 -16.54
CA THR A 32 38.15 5.54 -17.16
C THR A 32 36.74 4.95 -17.09
N GLU A 33 36.61 3.66 -17.35
CA GLU A 33 35.35 2.92 -17.25
C GLU A 33 34.86 2.82 -15.81
N GLU A 34 35.74 2.54 -14.85
CA GLU A 34 35.43 2.55 -13.42
C GLU A 34 34.90 3.92 -12.98
N ASN A 35 35.55 5.01 -13.41
CA ASN A 35 35.09 6.38 -13.13
C ASN A 35 33.70 6.65 -13.75
N ARG A 36 33.45 6.16 -14.97
CA ARG A 36 32.13 6.24 -15.62
C ARG A 36 31.07 5.53 -14.79
N LEU A 37 31.32 4.28 -14.41
CA LEU A 37 30.42 3.46 -13.61
C LEU A 37 30.19 4.05 -12.21
N ASN A 38 31.21 4.62 -11.59
CA ASN A 38 31.09 5.27 -10.28
C ASN A 38 30.24 6.55 -10.36
N ASN A 39 30.43 7.36 -11.39
CA ASN A 39 29.59 8.54 -11.66
C ASN A 39 28.12 8.14 -11.91
N GLU A 40 27.89 7.08 -12.68
CA GLU A 40 26.54 6.56 -12.92
C GLU A 40 25.89 6.05 -11.63
N ARG A 41 26.61 5.25 -10.83
CA ARG A 41 26.13 4.76 -9.52
C ARG A 41 25.75 5.93 -8.60
N LYS A 42 26.56 6.99 -8.55
CA LYS A 42 26.26 8.20 -7.78
C LYS A 42 24.98 8.88 -8.25
N LEU A 43 24.77 8.95 -9.57
CA LEU A 43 23.54 9.51 -10.15
C LEU A 43 22.30 8.65 -9.83
N GLN A 44 22.43 7.32 -9.90
CA GLN A 44 21.37 6.38 -9.55
C GLN A 44 20.99 6.50 -8.06
N LEU A 45 21.95 6.58 -7.16
CA LEU A 45 21.71 6.82 -5.72
C LEU A 45 20.96 8.13 -5.49
N ARG A 46 21.35 9.22 -6.17
CA ARG A 46 20.65 10.50 -6.09
C ARG A 46 19.20 10.41 -6.61
N ARG A 47 18.95 9.67 -7.70
CA ARG A 47 17.59 9.42 -8.21
C ARG A 47 16.75 8.65 -7.19
N LEU A 48 17.30 7.58 -6.59
CA LEU A 48 16.62 6.80 -5.56
C LEU A 48 16.31 7.63 -4.32
N ALA A 49 17.26 8.47 -3.87
CA ALA A 49 17.05 9.38 -2.75
C ALA A 49 15.92 10.38 -3.04
N LEU A 50 15.89 10.96 -4.24
CA LEU A 50 14.80 11.82 -4.70
C LEU A 50 13.46 11.08 -4.77
N ALA A 51 13.43 9.84 -5.27
CA ALA A 51 12.22 9.03 -5.33
C ALA A 51 11.68 8.70 -3.92
N LYS A 52 12.57 8.32 -3.00
CA LYS A 52 12.22 8.09 -1.59
C LYS A 52 11.69 9.37 -0.92
N ALA A 53 12.35 10.51 -1.13
CA ALA A 53 11.90 11.79 -0.61
C ALA A 53 10.53 12.19 -1.19
N LYS A 54 10.29 11.95 -2.48
CA LYS A 54 8.99 12.15 -3.11
C LYS A 54 7.93 11.21 -2.55
N ALA A 55 8.25 9.97 -2.22
CA ALA A 55 7.31 9.03 -1.60
C ALA A 55 6.90 9.48 -0.19
N LEU A 56 7.82 10.04 0.60
CA LEU A 56 7.54 10.61 1.92
C LEU A 56 6.80 11.96 1.86
N LYS A 57 7.04 12.74 0.80
CA LYS A 57 6.33 14.00 0.52
C LYS A 57 5.07 13.81 -0.33
N LYS A 58 4.69 12.57 -0.67
CA LYS A 58 3.36 12.37 -1.22
C LYS A 58 2.41 12.93 -0.16
N PRO A 59 1.62 13.98 -0.47
CA PRO A 59 0.50 14.30 0.39
C PRO A 59 -0.25 12.99 0.58
N ASN A 60 -0.67 12.76 1.81
CA ASN A 60 -1.51 11.64 2.14
C ASN A 60 -2.86 11.86 1.44
N GLU A 61 -2.92 11.71 0.12
CA GLU A 61 -4.12 11.85 -0.71
C GLU A 61 -5.06 10.65 -0.52
N ASP A 62 -4.78 9.80 0.49
CA ASP A 62 -5.65 8.75 1.02
C ASP A 62 -5.75 8.80 2.57
N MET A 63 -5.62 9.98 3.19
CA MET A 63 -6.30 10.28 4.47
C MET A 63 -7.04 11.60 4.39
N CYS A 64 -7.95 11.70 3.42
CA CYS A 64 -9.04 12.65 3.57
C CYS A 64 -9.92 12.21 4.76
N LEU A 65 -9.64 12.77 5.93
CA LEU A 65 -10.61 12.92 7.02
C LEU A 65 -11.90 13.65 6.58
N ALA A 66 -11.97 14.12 5.33
CA ALA A 66 -13.16 14.70 4.74
C ALA A 66 -14.29 13.68 4.54
N ASP A 67 -14.00 12.42 4.15
CA ASP A 67 -15.07 11.44 3.91
C ASP A 67 -15.73 10.90 5.18
N LEU A 68 -15.11 11.11 6.35
CA LEU A 68 -15.68 10.76 7.65
C LEU A 68 -16.64 11.83 8.21
N LYS A 69 -16.65 13.04 7.63
CA LYS A 69 -17.51 14.15 8.08
C LYS A 69 -18.83 14.28 7.33
N HIS A 70 -19.25 13.27 6.59
CA HIS A 70 -20.55 13.28 5.93
C HIS A 70 -21.54 12.43 6.70
N CYS A 71 -22.77 12.92 6.80
CA CYS A 71 -23.85 12.14 7.37
C CYS A 71 -24.14 10.96 6.45
N HIS A 72 -24.03 9.72 6.95
CA HIS A 72 -24.26 8.51 6.15
C HIS A 72 -25.69 8.44 5.55
N ARG A 73 -26.64 9.21 6.08
CA ARG A 73 -28.03 9.21 5.59
C ARG A 73 -28.33 10.25 4.52
N CYS A 74 -27.86 11.50 4.67
CA CYS A 74 -28.09 12.55 3.66
C CYS A 74 -26.90 12.78 2.74
N GLN A 75 -25.73 12.21 3.04
CA GLN A 75 -24.46 12.39 2.32
C GLN A 75 -23.91 13.81 2.28
N GLU A 76 -24.57 14.74 2.99
CA GLU A 76 -24.12 16.11 3.17
C GLU A 76 -23.18 16.23 4.38
N GLY A 77 -22.24 17.17 4.29
CA GLY A 77 -21.30 17.55 5.36
C GLY A 77 -21.63 18.91 6.00
N ASP A 78 -22.86 19.39 5.81
CA ASP A 78 -23.37 20.61 6.42
C ASP A 78 -23.65 20.44 7.91
N ASN A 79 -23.85 21.55 8.64
CA ASN A 79 -24.28 21.55 10.06
C ASN A 79 -23.44 20.64 10.97
N GLU A 80 -22.11 20.83 10.96
CA GLU A 80 -21.15 20.03 11.73
C GLU A 80 -21.48 19.95 13.25
N GLU A 81 -22.12 20.98 13.81
CA GLU A 81 -22.53 21.04 15.23
C GLU A 81 -23.60 20.01 15.62
N LEU A 82 -24.37 19.54 14.63
CA LEU A 82 -25.43 18.55 14.82
C LEU A 82 -25.04 17.16 14.27
N LEU A 83 -23.78 16.99 13.85
CA LEU A 83 -23.26 15.73 13.31
C LEU A 83 -22.66 14.87 14.44
N LEU A 84 -23.28 13.74 14.73
CA LEU A 84 -22.77 12.77 15.70
C LEU A 84 -21.80 11.79 15.03
N LEU A 85 -20.64 11.56 15.63
CA LEU A 85 -19.66 10.58 15.16
C LEU A 85 -19.74 9.30 15.98
N CYS A 86 -19.88 8.16 15.30
CA CYS A 86 -19.89 6.85 15.94
C CYS A 86 -18.48 6.45 16.41
N HIS A 87 -18.29 6.16 17.68
CA HIS A 87 -16.97 5.75 18.21
C HIS A 87 -16.49 4.35 17.78
N GLY A 88 -17.36 3.56 17.11
CA GLY A 88 -17.03 2.20 16.66
C GLY A 88 -16.71 2.10 15.16
N CYS A 89 -17.16 3.04 14.34
CA CYS A 89 -16.95 2.99 12.88
C CYS A 89 -16.63 4.35 12.26
N ASP A 90 -16.47 5.38 13.09
CA ASP A 90 -16.15 6.76 12.76
C ASP A 90 -17.05 7.41 11.69
N LYS A 91 -18.24 6.85 11.46
CA LYS A 91 -19.25 7.41 10.54
C LYS A 91 -20.08 8.49 11.22
N GLY A 92 -20.35 9.58 10.50
CA GLY A 92 -21.23 10.67 10.91
C GLY A 92 -22.72 10.40 10.68
N CYS A 93 -23.56 10.90 11.58
CA CYS A 93 -25.01 10.97 11.40
C CYS A 93 -25.57 12.22 12.09
N HIS A 94 -26.32 13.05 11.36
CA HIS A 94 -26.96 14.20 11.99
C HIS A 94 -28.03 13.75 12.99
N THR A 95 -28.18 14.51 14.08
CA THR A 95 -29.22 14.31 15.11
C THR A 95 -30.64 14.21 14.50
N TYR A 96 -30.91 14.98 13.45
CA TYR A 96 -32.20 14.98 12.72
C TYR A 96 -32.33 13.88 11.67
N CYS A 97 -31.21 13.36 11.17
CA CYS A 97 -31.17 12.23 10.23
C CYS A 97 -31.35 10.89 10.96
N HIS A 98 -30.93 10.80 12.23
CA HIS A 98 -31.11 9.61 13.04
C HIS A 98 -32.60 9.23 13.20
N ARG A 99 -32.88 7.92 13.27
CA ARG A 99 -34.24 7.39 13.50
C ARG A 99 -34.20 6.41 14.68
N PRO A 100 -34.87 6.73 15.80
CA PRO A 100 -35.67 7.94 16.09
C PRO A 100 -34.82 9.22 16.16
N LYS A 101 -35.42 10.39 15.92
CA LYS A 101 -34.69 11.67 15.92
C LYS A 101 -34.08 11.93 17.30
N ILE A 102 -32.84 12.40 17.32
CA ILE A 102 -32.13 12.76 18.56
C ILE A 102 -32.35 14.27 18.77
N THR A 103 -32.98 14.64 19.87
CA THR A 103 -33.30 16.05 20.17
C THR A 103 -32.22 16.75 20.99
N THR A 104 -31.39 15.99 21.70
CA THR A 104 -30.30 16.50 22.54
C THR A 104 -29.04 15.69 22.25
N VAL A 105 -27.92 16.37 22.04
CA VAL A 105 -26.61 15.70 21.89
C VAL A 105 -26.32 14.94 23.18
N PRO A 106 -26.06 13.62 23.14
CA PRO A 106 -25.80 12.83 24.34
C PRO A 106 -24.45 13.19 24.95
N ASP A 107 -24.39 13.29 26.27
CA ASP A 107 -23.14 13.44 27.01
C ASP A 107 -22.36 12.12 26.98
N GLY A 108 -21.21 12.11 26.30
CA GLY A 108 -20.30 10.96 26.22
C GLY A 108 -20.26 10.24 24.87
N LYS A 109 -19.90 8.95 24.89
CA LYS A 109 -19.68 8.17 23.67
C LYS A 109 -21.01 7.78 23.02
N TRP A 110 -21.19 8.17 21.76
CA TRP A 110 -22.32 7.74 20.93
C TRP A 110 -21.91 6.64 19.94
N PHE A 111 -22.81 5.68 19.73
CA PHE A 111 -22.66 4.55 18.79
C PHE A 111 -23.87 4.48 17.86
N CYS A 112 -23.64 4.15 16.59
CA CYS A 112 -24.71 4.00 15.62
C CYS A 112 -25.45 2.66 15.78
N HIS A 113 -26.69 2.58 15.28
CA HIS A 113 -27.52 1.38 15.37
C HIS A 113 -26.86 0.11 14.79
N ILE A 114 -25.93 0.26 13.84
CA ILE A 114 -25.17 -0.86 13.26
C ILE A 114 -24.20 -1.42 14.30
N CYS A 115 -23.35 -0.57 14.88
CA CYS A 115 -22.39 -0.99 15.90
C CYS A 115 -23.09 -1.55 17.14
N VAL A 116 -24.20 -0.94 17.56
CA VAL A 116 -25.01 -1.45 18.68
C VAL A 116 -25.62 -2.81 18.35
N ALA A 117 -26.08 -3.03 17.11
CA ALA A 117 -26.62 -4.33 16.70
C ALA A 117 -25.54 -5.41 16.61
N GLU A 118 -24.34 -5.07 16.16
CA GLU A 118 -23.19 -5.99 16.08
C GLU A 118 -22.74 -6.45 17.46
N GLU A 119 -22.54 -5.52 18.40
CA GLU A 119 -22.19 -5.85 19.79
C GLU A 119 -23.23 -6.77 20.45
N ASN A 120 -24.51 -6.47 20.24
CA ASN A 120 -25.60 -7.31 20.73
C ASN A 120 -25.63 -8.69 20.04
N ALA A 121 -25.34 -8.78 18.74
CA ALA A 121 -25.26 -10.04 18.02
C ALA A 121 -24.09 -10.91 18.53
N GLU A 122 -22.94 -10.31 18.82
CA GLU A 122 -21.81 -11.02 19.43
C GLU A 122 -22.12 -11.52 20.84
N PHE A 123 -22.79 -10.70 21.65
CA PHE A 123 -23.26 -11.11 22.98
C PHE A 123 -24.23 -12.29 22.91
N LEU A 124 -25.20 -12.26 22.01
CA LEU A 124 -26.16 -13.36 21.82
C LEU A 124 -25.51 -14.63 21.26
N ARG A 125 -24.51 -14.52 20.37
CA ARG A 125 -23.72 -15.66 19.87
C ARG A 125 -22.92 -16.32 20.98
N SER A 126 -22.28 -15.51 21.82
CA SER A 126 -21.51 -16.00 22.98
C SER A 126 -22.40 -16.68 24.02
N ARG A 127 -23.60 -16.15 24.27
CA ARG A 127 -24.60 -16.77 25.16
C ARG A 127 -25.21 -18.05 24.61
N LYS A 128 -25.32 -18.19 23.28
CA LYS A 128 -25.79 -19.42 22.64
C LYS A 128 -24.72 -20.52 22.66
N GLN A 129 -23.44 -20.15 22.65
CA GLN A 129 -22.34 -21.09 22.88
C GLN A 129 -22.29 -21.58 24.33
N SER A 130 -22.52 -20.71 25.32
CA SER A 130 -22.59 -21.13 26.73
C SER A 130 -23.83 -21.97 27.06
N ASN A 131 -25.01 -21.64 26.51
CA ASN A 131 -26.23 -22.43 26.72
C ASN A 131 -26.22 -23.80 26.00
N ARG A 132 -25.37 -23.99 24.98
CA ARG A 132 -25.16 -25.31 24.34
C ARG A 132 -24.39 -26.29 25.22
N ALA A 133 -23.67 -25.82 26.25
CA ALA A 133 -22.93 -26.69 27.15
C ALA A 133 -23.81 -27.47 28.15
N LEU A 134 -25.12 -27.16 28.27
CA LEU A 134 -26.02 -27.76 29.26
C LEU A 134 -27.33 -28.35 28.70
N GLY A 135 -27.50 -28.46 27.37
CA GLY A 135 -28.75 -28.94 26.77
C GLY A 135 -28.54 -29.95 25.65
N GLY A 136 -28.40 -31.23 25.99
CA GLY A 136 -28.37 -32.34 25.04
C GLY A 136 -29.71 -32.52 24.32
N GLY A 137 -29.68 -32.64 22.99
CA GLY A 137 -30.86 -32.90 22.17
C GLY A 137 -30.49 -33.20 20.72
N LYS A 138 -30.23 -34.49 20.45
CA LYS A 138 -30.05 -35.09 19.11
C LYS A 138 -31.18 -34.68 18.16
N ARG A 139 -30.84 -34.18 16.96
CA ARG A 139 -31.61 -34.39 15.73
C ARG A 139 -30.68 -34.44 14.53
N ASP A 140 -30.45 -35.66 14.04
CA ASP A 140 -30.15 -35.96 12.65
C ASP A 140 -31.17 -35.29 11.73
N ARG A 141 -30.69 -34.67 10.65
CA ARG A 141 -31.29 -34.72 9.30
C ARG A 141 -30.40 -33.97 8.32
N ASP A 142 -29.93 -34.70 7.31
CA ASP A 142 -29.26 -34.27 6.10
C ASP A 142 -29.89 -33.03 5.45
N GLN A 143 -29.09 -32.20 4.76
CA GLN A 143 -29.20 -31.98 3.30
C GLN A 143 -28.15 -30.96 2.80
N LEU A 144 -27.52 -31.32 1.69
CA LEU A 144 -26.46 -30.63 0.97
C LEU A 144 -26.85 -29.27 0.36
N ASP A 145 -25.82 -28.42 0.25
CA ASP A 145 -25.54 -27.35 -0.71
C ASP A 145 -26.62 -26.92 -1.72
N SER A 146 -26.92 -25.62 -1.76
CA SER A 146 -26.91 -24.82 -3.00
C SER A 146 -27.14 -23.32 -2.79
N ARG A 147 -26.16 -22.54 -3.25
CA ARG A 147 -26.26 -21.30 -4.06
C ARG A 147 -26.76 -20.01 -3.38
N GLY A 148 -25.82 -19.05 -3.32
CA GLY A 148 -26.09 -17.63 -3.13
C GLY A 148 -24.89 -16.76 -3.52
N SER A 149 -24.31 -16.97 -4.70
CA SER A 149 -23.33 -16.06 -5.32
C SER A 149 -24.07 -14.85 -5.90
N CYS A 150 -23.69 -13.64 -5.53
CA CYS A 150 -23.95 -12.45 -6.35
C CYS A 150 -22.64 -11.70 -6.58
N ALA A 151 -21.84 -12.22 -7.49
CA ALA A 151 -20.99 -11.39 -8.32
C ALA A 151 -21.80 -10.97 -9.56
N LYS A 152 -21.98 -9.67 -9.78
CA LYS A 152 -22.26 -9.11 -11.11
C LYS A 152 -21.24 -8.02 -11.41
N LYS A 153 -20.37 -8.32 -12.37
CA LYS A 153 -19.46 -7.38 -13.02
C LYS A 153 -20.18 -6.63 -14.17
N ALA A 154 -19.57 -5.50 -14.51
CA ALA A 154 -19.21 -5.04 -15.86
C ALA A 154 -20.10 -4.03 -16.61
N LYS A 155 -19.45 -2.87 -16.84
CA LYS A 155 -19.28 -2.11 -18.10
C LYS A 155 -20.49 -1.41 -18.71
N LEU A 156 -20.34 -0.11 -18.94
CA LEU A 156 -20.09 0.40 -20.30
C LEU A 156 -19.41 1.77 -20.29
N ALA A 157 -18.35 1.87 -21.09
CA ALA A 157 -17.76 3.11 -21.56
C ALA A 157 -18.75 3.86 -22.44
N LYS A 158 -18.73 5.19 -22.42
CA LYS A 158 -19.13 6.01 -23.58
C LYS A 158 -18.18 7.20 -23.71
N ASP A 159 -17.42 7.14 -24.80
CA ASP A 159 -16.68 8.23 -25.39
C ASP A 159 -17.61 9.33 -25.95
N HIS A 160 -17.13 10.57 -25.85
CA HIS A 160 -17.20 11.69 -26.81
C HIS A 160 -18.38 11.80 -27.82
N ARG A 161 -19.16 12.87 -27.64
CA ARG A 161 -19.76 13.83 -28.61
C ARG A 161 -20.96 14.47 -27.89
N TYR A 162 -21.14 15.78 -27.79
CA TYR A 162 -20.77 16.94 -28.60
C TYR A 162 -20.65 18.15 -27.67
#